data_AF-A0A6P3BDR8-F1
#
_entry.id   AF-A0A6P3BDR8-F1
#
_cell.length_a   1.000
_cell.length_b   1.000
_cell.length_c   1.000
_cell.angle_alpha   90.00
_cell.angle_beta   90.00
_cell.angle_gamma   90.00
#
_symmetry.space_group_name_H-M   'P 1'
#
loop_
_entity.id
_entity.type
_entity.pdbx_description
1 polymer ?
#
loop_
_entity_poly.entity_id
_entity_poly.type
_entity_poly.pdbx_seq_one_letter_code
_entity_poly.pdbx_strand_id
1 'polypeptide(L)'
;MIKRVVVFLAAALTLVGCDAFSSEPTYRGVSIMGLNYTPFNLSEFTIRDKYGNRAGGGGDLPPGTGAGSLSCCYKLKGTEFTVEWEIYDQDEFMKDPYAPIKKIHKTTEVKFPPTKVKGGAGEDVLAVHFYPDDHIEFEIRNDMSGTRIAYTKVDHLFQTKYGKAANPDDADMAVAYRRTARIAAQGWLKYRLTDTTDLVQYVYYRQIVNPRFDEHPVVQRILKETKGKPGAFGAAMQELPDTVVQEIKRGRFD
;
A
#
# COMPACT_ATOMS: atom_id res chain seq x y z
N MET A 1 40.43 -58.07 -21.67
CA MET A 1 40.68 -56.75 -21.04
C MET A 1 39.86 -55.62 -21.70
N ILE A 2 38.56 -55.81 -22.00
CA ILE A 2 37.73 -54.79 -22.69
C ILE A 2 36.35 -54.61 -21.99
N LYS A 3 36.17 -55.16 -20.78
CA LYS A 3 34.87 -55.07 -20.05
C LYS A 3 34.90 -54.25 -18.76
N ARG A 4 36.05 -53.72 -18.34
CA ARG A 4 36.18 -52.91 -17.11
C ARG A 4 36.36 -51.41 -17.34
N VAL A 5 36.59 -50.97 -18.58
CA VAL A 5 36.78 -49.54 -18.91
C VAL A 5 35.43 -48.83 -19.19
N VAL A 6 34.38 -49.57 -19.54
CA VAL A 6 33.06 -48.98 -19.88
C VAL A 6 32.25 -48.58 -18.64
N VAL A 7 32.55 -49.15 -17.47
CA VAL A 7 31.79 -48.85 -16.23
C VAL A 7 32.25 -47.55 -15.57
N PHE A 8 33.50 -47.12 -15.79
CA PHE A 8 34.01 -45.86 -15.22
C PHE A 8 33.62 -44.61 -16.01
N LEU A 9 33.23 -44.74 -17.30
CA LEU A 9 32.79 -43.60 -18.10
C LEU A 9 31.31 -43.26 -17.91
N ALA A 10 30.49 -44.20 -17.43
CA ALA A 10 29.07 -43.99 -17.18
C ALA A 10 28.76 -43.36 -15.81
N ALA A 11 29.67 -43.49 -14.83
CA ALA A 11 29.49 -42.92 -13.49
C ALA A 11 29.93 -41.44 -13.37
N ALA A 12 30.71 -40.93 -14.33
CA ALA A 12 31.15 -39.53 -14.35
C ALA A 12 30.14 -38.57 -15.04
N LEU A 13 29.09 -39.10 -15.67
CA LEU A 13 28.07 -38.32 -16.39
C LEU A 13 26.82 -37.99 -15.57
N THR A 14 26.75 -38.39 -14.29
CA THR A 14 25.59 -38.12 -13.42
C THR A 14 25.79 -36.96 -12.45
N LEU A 15 26.92 -36.24 -12.53
CA LEU A 15 27.20 -35.03 -11.75
C LEU A 15 27.22 -33.74 -12.58
N VAL A 16 26.74 -33.79 -13.82
CA VAL A 16 26.53 -32.59 -14.64
C VAL A 16 25.07 -32.16 -14.49
N GLY A 17 24.83 -31.19 -13.60
CA GLY A 17 23.64 -30.34 -13.70
C GLY A 17 22.67 -30.28 -12.51
N CYS A 18 23.13 -30.42 -11.26
CA CYS A 18 22.37 -29.91 -10.10
C CYS A 18 22.44 -28.38 -9.94
N ASP A 19 23.03 -27.68 -10.91
CA ASP A 19 22.94 -26.23 -11.12
C ASP A 19 22.36 -25.97 -12.52
N ALA A 20 21.16 -26.46 -12.79
CA ALA A 20 20.33 -25.86 -13.83
C ALA A 20 19.99 -24.44 -13.37
N PHE A 21 20.94 -23.53 -13.62
CA PHE A 21 20.90 -22.09 -13.42
C PHE A 21 19.47 -21.56 -13.54
N SER A 22 18.78 -21.41 -12.41
CA SER A 22 17.73 -20.41 -12.36
C SER A 22 18.46 -19.07 -12.39
N SER A 23 18.78 -18.62 -13.60
CA SER A 23 19.33 -17.28 -13.79
C SER A 23 18.32 -16.33 -13.17
N GLU A 24 18.74 -15.64 -12.11
CA GLU A 24 17.88 -14.68 -11.43
C GLU A 24 17.20 -13.73 -12.44
N PRO A 25 15.90 -13.44 -12.25
CA PRO A 25 15.14 -12.64 -13.20
C PRO A 25 15.82 -11.28 -13.36
N THR A 26 15.90 -10.80 -14.59
CA THR A 26 16.43 -9.47 -14.88
C THR A 26 15.32 -8.63 -15.50
N TYR A 27 14.91 -7.61 -14.76
CA TYR A 27 13.89 -6.64 -15.13
C TYR A 27 14.60 -5.50 -15.87
N ARG A 28 14.51 -5.45 -17.21
CA ARG A 28 15.22 -4.46 -18.03
C ARG A 28 14.25 -3.47 -18.64
N GLY A 29 14.64 -2.18 -18.63
CA GLY A 29 13.85 -1.13 -19.23
C GLY A 29 12.52 -0.94 -18.53
N VAL A 30 12.40 -1.31 -17.25
CA VAL A 30 11.14 -1.25 -16.52
C VAL A 30 10.90 0.17 -16.01
N SER A 31 9.69 0.66 -16.16
CA SER A 31 9.24 1.91 -15.53
C SER A 31 8.80 1.65 -14.10
N ILE A 32 9.00 2.59 -13.20
CA ILE A 32 8.64 2.48 -11.79
C ILE A 32 7.51 3.45 -11.49
N MET A 33 6.53 2.99 -10.71
CA MET A 33 5.43 3.80 -10.21
C MET A 33 5.30 3.61 -8.70
N GLY A 34 5.49 4.67 -7.92
CA GLY A 34 5.21 4.63 -6.48
C GLY A 34 3.73 4.82 -6.21
N LEU A 35 3.11 3.96 -5.42
CA LEU A 35 1.71 4.08 -5.00
C LEU A 35 1.67 4.25 -3.48
N ASN A 36 1.35 5.45 -3.03
CA ASN A 36 1.42 5.81 -1.62
C ASN A 36 0.09 5.55 -0.91
N TYR A 37 0.02 4.53 -0.05
CA TYR A 37 -1.13 4.29 0.84
C TYR A 37 -0.86 4.68 2.29
N THR A 38 0.33 5.22 2.57
CA THR A 38 0.68 5.69 3.90
C THR A 38 -0.16 6.92 4.27
N PRO A 39 -0.34 7.22 5.57
CA PRO A 39 -1.02 8.43 6.02
C PRO A 39 -0.24 9.74 5.79
N PHE A 40 0.95 9.68 5.19
CA PHE A 40 1.89 10.78 5.04
C PHE A 40 2.28 10.98 3.57
N ASN A 41 2.94 12.10 3.26
CA ASN A 41 3.46 12.33 1.92
C ASN A 41 4.72 11.48 1.70
N LEU A 42 4.80 10.77 0.58
CA LEU A 42 5.97 10.00 0.15
C LEU A 42 6.86 10.90 -0.71
N SER A 43 8.01 11.31 -0.18
CA SER A 43 8.92 12.24 -0.84
C SER A 43 9.71 11.55 -1.95
N GLU A 44 10.41 10.46 -1.61
CA GLU A 44 11.30 9.72 -2.50
C GLU A 44 11.40 8.25 -2.05
N PHE A 45 11.72 7.37 -2.99
CA PHE A 45 12.23 6.05 -2.68
C PHE A 45 13.30 5.58 -3.68
N THR A 46 14.18 4.69 -3.22
CA THR A 46 15.19 3.97 -4.00
C THR A 46 15.07 2.47 -3.72
N ILE A 47 14.85 1.68 -4.76
CA ILE A 47 15.01 0.23 -4.79
C ILE A 47 16.46 -0.11 -5.11
N ARG A 48 17.03 -1.06 -4.39
CA ARG A 48 18.36 -1.64 -4.62
C ARG A 48 18.27 -3.14 -4.76
N ASP A 49 19.02 -3.69 -5.70
CA ASP A 49 19.31 -5.13 -5.71
C ASP A 49 20.72 -5.42 -5.20
N LYS A 50 20.99 -6.71 -4.92
CA LYS A 50 22.31 -7.17 -4.46
C LYS A 50 23.44 -7.01 -5.48
N TYR A 51 23.12 -6.68 -6.74
CA TYR A 51 24.08 -6.46 -7.81
C TYR A 51 24.44 -4.99 -7.99
N GLY A 52 23.94 -4.12 -7.11
CA GLY A 52 24.21 -2.69 -7.13
C GLY A 52 23.37 -1.90 -8.14
N ASN A 53 22.39 -2.53 -8.81
CA ASN A 53 21.47 -1.75 -9.64
C ASN A 53 20.47 -1.00 -8.74
N ARG A 54 20.05 0.17 -9.21
CA ARG A 54 19.14 1.06 -8.49
C ARG A 54 17.99 1.49 -9.39
N ALA A 55 16.81 1.59 -8.80
CA ALA A 55 15.66 2.23 -9.40
C ALA A 55 15.01 3.14 -8.36
N GLY A 56 14.37 4.23 -8.73
CA GLY A 56 13.80 5.14 -7.74
C GLY A 56 12.69 5.99 -8.31
N GLY A 57 11.90 6.58 -7.44
CA GLY A 57 10.74 7.39 -7.80
C GLY A 57 10.23 8.19 -6.61
N GLY A 58 8.98 8.63 -6.69
CA GLY A 58 8.37 9.52 -5.70
C GLY A 58 8.01 10.85 -6.33
N GLY A 59 8.39 11.95 -5.69
CA GLY A 59 8.06 13.30 -6.13
C GLY A 59 6.93 13.93 -5.32
N ASP A 60 7.01 13.79 -3.99
CA ASP A 60 6.02 14.33 -3.05
C ASP A 60 4.60 13.84 -3.35
N LEU A 61 4.39 12.53 -3.19
CA LEU A 61 3.12 11.88 -3.45
C LEU A 61 2.25 11.96 -2.18
N PRO A 62 1.12 12.71 -2.17
CA PRO A 62 0.19 12.68 -1.05
C PRO A 62 -0.39 11.27 -0.82
N PRO A 63 -1.01 11.01 0.35
CA PRO A 63 -1.74 9.76 0.58
C PRO A 63 -2.71 9.45 -0.57
N GLY A 64 -2.77 8.20 -1.01
CA GLY A 64 -3.69 7.73 -2.06
C GLY A 64 -3.30 8.06 -3.50
N THR A 65 -2.10 8.62 -3.73
CA THR A 65 -1.65 9.08 -5.05
C THR A 65 -0.48 8.25 -5.62
N GLY A 66 -0.01 8.65 -6.81
CA GLY A 66 1.17 8.09 -7.47
C GLY A 66 0.88 7.32 -8.76
N ALA A 67 -0.38 6.91 -8.95
CA ALA A 67 -0.85 6.37 -10.22
C ALA A 67 -0.61 7.39 -11.36
N GLY A 68 -0.03 6.95 -12.47
CA GLY A 68 0.30 7.81 -13.62
C GLY A 68 1.63 8.57 -13.54
N SER A 69 2.34 8.53 -12.41
CA SER A 69 3.70 9.11 -12.30
C SER A 69 4.75 8.01 -12.50
N LEU A 70 5.49 8.09 -13.60
CA LEU A 70 6.53 7.11 -13.94
C LEU A 70 7.93 7.74 -13.88
N SER A 71 8.85 7.02 -13.27
CA SER A 71 10.28 7.14 -13.54
C SER A 71 10.72 5.94 -14.37
N CYS A 72 11.70 6.07 -15.27
CA CYS A 72 11.91 5.04 -16.30
C CYS A 72 13.36 4.62 -16.52
N CYS A 73 13.47 3.58 -17.37
CA CYS A 73 14.68 3.02 -17.96
C CYS A 73 15.59 2.29 -16.96
N TYR A 74 15.02 1.72 -15.91
CA TYR A 74 15.80 1.03 -14.89
C TYR A 74 16.08 -0.43 -15.25
N LYS A 75 17.14 -0.94 -14.64
CA LYS A 75 17.50 -2.34 -14.63
C LYS A 75 17.51 -2.79 -13.18
N LEU A 76 16.80 -3.87 -12.88
CA LEU A 76 16.82 -4.56 -11.60
C LEU A 76 17.06 -6.05 -11.85
N LYS A 77 17.66 -6.75 -10.90
CA LYS A 77 17.94 -8.18 -11.01
C LYS A 77 17.77 -8.88 -9.67
N GLY A 78 17.22 -10.09 -9.70
CA GLY A 78 17.05 -10.92 -8.51
C GLY A 78 15.62 -10.94 -8.00
N THR A 79 15.44 -11.52 -6.82
CA THR A 79 14.13 -11.68 -6.17
C THR A 79 14.10 -11.05 -4.78
N GLU A 80 15.19 -10.42 -4.38
CA GLU A 80 15.39 -9.78 -3.08
C GLU A 80 15.85 -8.36 -3.33
N PHE A 81 15.14 -7.41 -2.73
CA PHE A 81 15.33 -5.99 -2.95
C PHE A 81 15.27 -5.24 -1.62
N THR A 82 16.13 -4.25 -1.45
CA THR A 82 16.03 -3.28 -0.36
C THR A 82 15.38 -2.02 -0.90
N VAL A 83 14.37 -1.50 -0.22
CA VAL A 83 13.73 -0.22 -0.54
C VAL A 83 14.02 0.79 0.55
N GLU A 84 14.79 1.82 0.22
CA GLU A 84 15.00 3.02 1.03
C GLU A 84 13.93 4.03 0.65
N TRP A 85 13.22 4.61 1.62
CA TRP A 85 12.12 5.54 1.32
C TRP A 85 11.91 6.58 2.41
N GLU A 86 11.33 7.71 2.01
CA GLU A 86 11.18 8.89 2.85
C GLU A 86 9.74 9.38 2.86
N ILE A 87 9.19 9.55 4.05
CA ILE A 87 7.89 10.21 4.25
C ILE A 87 8.03 11.44 5.13
N TYR A 88 7.06 12.33 5.05
CA TYR A 88 6.95 13.46 5.97
C TYR A 88 5.49 13.85 6.22
N ASP A 89 5.25 14.50 7.35
CA ASP A 89 3.94 15.04 7.67
C ASP A 89 3.78 16.45 7.08
N GLN A 90 2.92 16.58 6.07
CA GLN A 90 2.61 17.84 5.40
C GLN A 90 1.98 18.87 6.37
N ASP A 91 1.15 18.45 7.32
CA ASP A 91 0.53 19.40 8.26
C ASP A 91 1.55 19.91 9.28
N GLU A 92 2.51 19.08 9.69
CA GLU A 92 3.64 19.54 10.51
C GLU A 92 4.55 20.49 9.74
N PHE A 93 4.82 20.22 8.47
CA PHE A 93 5.60 21.12 7.60
C PHE A 93 4.91 22.48 7.43
N MET A 94 3.59 22.51 7.23
CA MET A 94 2.85 23.75 7.05
C MET A 94 2.81 24.67 8.28
N LYS A 95 3.21 24.19 9.48
CA LYS A 95 3.37 25.04 10.66
C LYS A 95 4.53 26.04 10.53
N ASP A 96 5.57 25.67 9.77
CA ASP A 96 6.70 26.53 9.42
C ASP A 96 7.28 26.09 8.06
N PRO A 97 6.72 26.57 6.93
CA PRO A 97 7.12 26.14 5.60
C PRO A 97 8.50 26.66 5.16
N TYR A 98 9.13 27.53 5.96
CA TYR A 98 10.49 28.02 5.71
C TYR A 98 11.55 27.16 6.42
N ALA A 99 11.15 26.34 7.39
CA ALA A 99 12.04 25.38 8.03
C ALA A 99 12.32 24.17 7.11
N PRO A 100 13.46 23.48 7.31
CA PRO A 100 13.70 22.21 6.63
C PRO A 100 12.59 21.18 6.90
N ILE A 101 12.16 20.47 5.85
CA ILE A 101 11.16 19.40 5.95
C ILE A 101 11.69 18.30 6.88
N LYS A 102 10.91 17.94 7.90
CA LYS A 102 11.22 16.84 8.83
C LYS A 102 10.89 15.49 8.19
N LYS A 103 11.85 14.96 7.44
CA LYS A 103 11.74 13.65 6.78
C LYS A 103 12.00 12.49 7.74
N ILE A 104 11.20 11.44 7.60
CA ILE A 104 11.37 10.15 8.27
C ILE A 104 11.88 9.15 7.24
N HIS A 105 13.10 8.66 7.45
CA HIS A 105 13.76 7.71 6.56
C HIS A 105 13.45 6.29 7.02
N LYS A 106 13.14 5.40 6.08
CA LYS A 106 12.77 4.01 6.32
C LYS A 106 13.47 3.09 5.33
N THR A 107 13.63 1.84 5.74
CA THR A 107 14.20 0.77 4.91
C THR A 107 13.35 -0.47 5.05
N THR A 108 12.92 -1.05 3.93
CA THR A 108 12.08 -2.24 3.88
C THR A 108 12.68 -3.26 2.93
N GLU A 109 12.83 -4.50 3.39
CA GLU A 109 13.23 -5.63 2.55
C GLU A 109 12.00 -6.20 1.82
N VAL A 110 12.11 -6.40 0.51
CA VAL A 110 11.04 -6.86 -0.36
C VAL A 110 11.48 -8.11 -1.10
N LYS A 111 10.70 -9.18 -0.93
CA LYS A 111 10.82 -10.39 -1.74
C LYS A 111 9.84 -10.31 -2.89
N PHE A 112 10.35 -10.38 -4.11
CA PHE A 112 9.55 -10.33 -5.31
C PHE A 112 9.79 -11.58 -6.16
N PRO A 113 8.79 -12.47 -6.32
CA PRO A 113 8.97 -13.71 -7.05
C PRO A 113 9.31 -13.44 -8.53
N PRO A 114 10.03 -14.36 -9.20
CA PRO A 114 10.35 -14.23 -10.61
C PRO A 114 9.07 -13.99 -11.44
N THR A 115 8.98 -12.79 -11.99
CA THR A 115 7.79 -12.32 -12.71
C THR A 115 8.22 -11.94 -14.12
N LYS A 116 7.44 -12.37 -15.11
CA LYS A 116 7.76 -12.11 -16.52
C LYS A 116 7.47 -10.66 -16.86
N VAL A 117 8.48 -9.98 -17.40
CA VAL A 117 8.38 -8.70 -18.09
C VAL A 117 8.43 -9.00 -19.59
N LYS A 118 7.42 -8.57 -20.33
CA LYS A 118 7.27 -8.79 -21.78
C LYS A 118 7.46 -7.49 -22.57
N GLY A 119 7.15 -6.35 -21.98
CA GLY A 119 7.19 -5.04 -22.59
C GLY A 119 8.48 -4.27 -22.30
N GLY A 120 8.69 -3.20 -23.05
CA GLY A 120 9.75 -2.22 -22.85
C GLY A 120 9.39 -1.11 -21.85
N ALA A 121 10.14 -0.01 -21.90
CA ALA A 121 9.90 1.16 -21.05
C ALA A 121 8.52 1.76 -21.28
N GLY A 122 7.77 1.94 -20.19
CA GLY A 122 6.40 2.43 -20.21
C GLY A 122 5.34 1.38 -20.57
N GLU A 123 5.74 0.18 -21.03
CA GLU A 123 4.82 -0.92 -21.30
C GLU A 123 4.67 -1.83 -20.08
N ASP A 124 5.78 -2.19 -19.44
CA ASP A 124 5.78 -2.86 -18.15
C ASP A 124 6.21 -1.90 -17.05
N VAL A 125 5.33 -1.76 -16.05
CA VAL A 125 5.50 -0.88 -14.90
C VAL A 125 5.67 -1.74 -13.66
N LEU A 126 6.78 -1.57 -12.94
CA LEU A 126 6.93 -2.02 -11.57
C LEU A 126 6.23 -1.02 -10.64
N ALA A 127 5.01 -1.37 -10.25
CA ALA A 127 4.27 -0.66 -9.22
C ALA A 127 4.83 -1.04 -7.84
N VAL A 128 5.17 -0.02 -7.05
CA VAL A 128 5.70 -0.12 -5.69
C VAL A 128 4.65 0.41 -4.73
N HIS A 129 4.02 -0.49 -4.00
CA HIS A 129 2.92 -0.17 -3.10
C HIS A 129 3.44 0.07 -1.69
N PHE A 130 3.31 1.29 -1.17
CA PHE A 130 3.71 1.67 0.18
C PHE A 130 2.52 1.68 1.11
N TYR A 131 2.52 0.84 2.14
CA TYR A 131 1.36 0.68 3.01
C TYR A 131 1.51 1.34 4.39
N PRO A 132 0.40 1.59 5.10
CA PRO A 132 0.42 2.24 6.42
C PRO A 132 1.28 1.58 7.51
N ASP A 133 1.55 0.28 7.45
CA ASP A 133 2.40 -0.46 8.41
C ASP A 133 3.81 -0.71 7.86
N ASP A 134 4.26 0.12 6.92
CA ASP A 134 5.61 0.13 6.34
C ASP A 134 5.97 -1.08 5.48
N HIS A 135 5.03 -2.01 5.27
CA HIS A 135 5.24 -3.07 4.28
C HIS A 135 5.17 -2.48 2.86
N ILE A 136 5.96 -3.09 1.97
CA ILE A 136 6.01 -2.74 0.57
C ILE A 136 5.74 -3.98 -0.27
N GLU A 137 4.91 -3.82 -1.28
CA GLU A 137 4.66 -4.86 -2.27
C GLU A 137 5.03 -4.38 -3.67
N PHE A 138 5.57 -5.31 -4.46
CA PHE A 138 5.89 -5.10 -5.86
C PHE A 138 4.86 -5.80 -6.75
N GLU A 139 4.47 -5.14 -7.84
CA GLU A 139 3.57 -5.68 -8.86
C GLU A 139 4.06 -5.25 -10.25
N ILE A 140 4.17 -6.19 -11.20
CA ILE A 140 4.35 -5.83 -12.62
C ILE A 140 2.97 -5.65 -13.24
N ARG A 141 2.74 -4.48 -13.83
CA ARG A 141 1.47 -4.08 -14.45
C ARG A 141 1.72 -3.53 -15.85
N ASN A 142 0.73 -3.63 -16.72
CA ASN A 142 0.72 -3.05 -18.06
C ASN A 142 -0.22 -1.83 -18.18
N ASP A 143 -0.64 -1.29 -17.04
CA ASP A 143 -1.47 -0.11 -16.92
C ASP A 143 -0.92 0.80 -15.81
N MET A 144 -1.20 2.10 -15.93
CA MET A 144 -0.77 3.12 -14.95
C MET A 144 -1.92 3.55 -14.02
N SER A 145 -3.02 2.81 -14.03
CA SER A 145 -4.29 3.20 -13.44
C SER A 145 -4.58 2.45 -12.13
N GLY A 146 -5.54 2.99 -11.40
CA GLY A 146 -6.08 2.36 -10.21
C GLY A 146 -5.20 2.51 -8.98
N THR A 147 -5.82 2.23 -7.85
CA THR A 147 -5.21 2.26 -6.53
C THR A 147 -5.89 1.19 -5.70
N ARG A 148 -5.13 0.49 -4.85
CA ARG A 148 -5.69 -0.53 -3.95
C ARG A 148 -6.47 0.10 -2.79
N ILE A 149 -6.14 1.35 -2.44
CA ILE A 149 -6.82 2.12 -1.39
C ILE A 149 -7.12 3.52 -1.93
N ALA A 150 -8.39 3.77 -2.24
CA ALA A 150 -8.82 4.97 -2.96
C ALA A 150 -9.18 6.14 -2.01
N TYR A 151 -8.19 6.69 -1.27
CA TYR A 151 -8.46 7.77 -0.31
C TYR A 151 -9.13 9.00 -0.92
N THR A 152 -8.80 9.40 -2.16
CA THR A 152 -9.49 10.48 -2.88
C THR A 152 -10.99 10.21 -3.04
N LYS A 153 -11.36 8.96 -3.35
CA LYS A 153 -12.76 8.56 -3.48
C LYS A 153 -13.44 8.48 -2.12
N VAL A 154 -12.76 7.97 -1.10
CA VAL A 154 -13.25 7.92 0.28
C VAL A 154 -13.56 9.32 0.78
N ASP A 155 -12.61 10.26 0.65
CA ASP A 155 -12.80 11.65 1.06
C ASP A 155 -13.92 12.33 0.28
N HIS A 156 -13.92 12.22 -1.06
CA HIS A 156 -14.99 12.80 -1.86
C HIS A 156 -16.38 12.33 -1.43
N LEU A 157 -16.58 11.02 -1.22
CA LEU A 157 -17.86 10.47 -0.77
C LEU A 157 -18.20 10.87 0.66
N PHE A 158 -17.22 10.89 1.56
CA PHE A 158 -17.40 11.28 2.95
C PHE A 158 -17.81 12.75 3.07
N GLN A 159 -17.09 13.66 2.41
CA GLN A 159 -17.39 15.09 2.37
C GLN A 159 -18.75 15.35 1.71
N THR A 160 -19.04 14.70 0.58
CA THR A 160 -20.32 14.86 -0.13
C THR A 160 -21.50 14.40 0.71
N LYS A 161 -21.36 13.28 1.44
CA LYS A 161 -22.47 12.71 2.23
C LYS A 161 -22.72 13.47 3.53
N TYR A 162 -21.68 13.92 4.22
CA TYR A 162 -21.81 14.49 5.58
C TYR A 162 -21.57 16.01 5.65
N GLY A 163 -21.09 16.63 4.56
CA GLY A 163 -20.93 18.08 4.43
C GLY A 163 -20.23 18.72 5.63
N LYS A 164 -20.87 19.71 6.24
CA LYS A 164 -20.35 20.43 7.41
C LYS A 164 -19.97 19.52 8.59
N ALA A 165 -20.61 18.36 8.75
CA ALA A 165 -20.25 17.43 9.82
C ALA A 165 -18.91 16.71 9.56
N ALA A 166 -18.50 16.53 8.29
CA ALA A 166 -17.20 15.97 7.92
C ALA A 166 -16.05 16.98 8.10
N ASN A 167 -16.34 18.28 7.97
CA ASN A 167 -15.37 19.36 8.14
C ASN A 167 -15.95 20.50 9.01
N PRO A 168 -16.15 20.27 10.32
CA PRO A 168 -16.85 21.23 11.19
C PRO A 168 -16.06 22.53 11.39
N ASP A 169 -14.74 22.48 11.23
CA ASP A 169 -13.81 23.60 11.38
C ASP A 169 -13.56 24.38 10.08
N ASP A 170 -14.23 24.03 8.97
CA ASP A 170 -14.01 24.62 7.64
C ASP A 170 -12.53 24.62 7.24
N ALA A 171 -11.81 23.56 7.62
CA ALA A 171 -10.41 23.41 7.25
C ALA A 171 -10.25 23.40 5.72
N ASP A 172 -9.10 23.89 5.25
CA ASP A 172 -8.71 23.79 3.85
C ASP A 172 -8.90 22.36 3.31
N MET A 173 -9.30 22.24 2.04
CA MET A 173 -9.64 20.95 1.44
C MET A 173 -8.50 19.93 1.53
N ALA A 174 -7.23 20.37 1.45
CA ALA A 174 -6.09 19.48 1.55
C ALA A 174 -5.86 19.00 2.99
N VAL A 175 -6.17 19.83 3.99
CA VAL A 175 -6.12 19.45 5.41
C VAL A 175 -7.24 18.46 5.74
N ALA A 176 -8.46 18.75 5.28
CA ALA A 176 -9.60 17.84 5.43
C ALA A 176 -9.33 16.48 4.75
N TYR A 177 -8.78 16.50 3.54
CA TYR A 177 -8.35 15.30 2.83
C TYR A 177 -7.35 14.46 3.63
N ARG A 178 -6.26 15.08 4.12
CA ARG A 178 -5.24 14.37 4.91
C ARG A 178 -5.82 13.80 6.20
N ARG A 179 -6.73 14.52 6.86
CA ARG A 179 -7.46 14.01 8.04
C ARG A 179 -8.25 12.74 7.70
N THR A 180 -9.03 12.76 6.62
CA THR A 180 -9.77 11.59 6.14
C THR A 180 -8.83 10.42 5.82
N ALA A 181 -7.75 10.67 5.06
CA ALA A 181 -6.78 9.65 4.69
C ALA A 181 -6.08 9.02 5.90
N ARG A 182 -5.70 9.82 6.92
CA ARG A 182 -5.12 9.31 8.18
C ARG A 182 -6.08 8.38 8.91
N ILE A 183 -7.37 8.72 8.97
CA ILE A 183 -8.37 7.89 9.63
C ILE A 183 -8.65 6.62 8.81
N ALA A 184 -8.79 6.73 7.49
CA ALA A 184 -8.95 5.57 6.61
C ALA A 184 -7.76 4.60 6.71
N ALA A 185 -6.53 5.13 6.75
CA ALA A 185 -5.32 4.33 6.97
C ALA A 185 -5.37 3.55 8.30
N GLN A 186 -5.97 4.10 9.36
CA GLN A 186 -6.19 3.36 10.62
C GLN A 186 -7.16 2.19 10.44
N GLY A 187 -8.18 2.33 9.60
CA GLY A 187 -9.10 1.23 9.25
C GLY A 187 -8.36 0.10 8.53
N TRP A 188 -7.43 0.44 7.63
CA TRP A 188 -6.56 -0.54 7.01
C TRP A 188 -5.58 -1.18 8.02
N LEU A 189 -4.96 -0.40 8.90
CA LEU A 189 -4.03 -0.90 9.92
C LEU A 189 -4.68 -1.90 10.88
N LYS A 190 -5.87 -1.57 11.40
CA LYS A 190 -6.56 -2.41 12.38
C LYS A 190 -7.27 -3.61 11.74
N TYR A 191 -7.89 -3.40 10.59
CA TYR A 191 -8.91 -4.32 10.06
C TYR A 191 -8.68 -4.72 8.59
N ARG A 192 -7.61 -4.23 7.95
CA ARG A 192 -7.27 -4.46 6.54
C ARG A 192 -8.38 -4.05 5.56
N LEU A 193 -9.17 -3.03 5.93
CA LEU A 193 -10.21 -2.47 5.04
C LEU A 193 -9.56 -1.76 3.86
N THR A 194 -9.95 -2.15 2.65
CA THR A 194 -9.51 -1.53 1.38
C THR A 194 -10.67 -1.03 0.54
N ASP A 195 -11.87 -1.58 0.74
CA ASP A 195 -13.06 -1.16 0.01
C ASP A 195 -13.45 0.28 0.37
N THR A 196 -13.93 1.01 -0.64
CA THR A 196 -14.31 2.41 -0.46
C THR A 196 -15.50 2.56 0.49
N THR A 197 -16.51 1.69 0.40
CA THR A 197 -17.71 1.74 1.25
C THR A 197 -17.34 1.44 2.70
N ASP A 198 -16.50 0.42 2.92
CA ASP A 198 -15.98 0.07 4.23
C ASP A 198 -15.23 1.25 4.87
N LEU A 199 -14.32 1.86 4.12
CA LEU A 199 -13.50 2.97 4.61
C LEU A 199 -14.31 4.25 4.86
N VAL A 200 -15.30 4.56 4.02
CA VAL A 200 -16.22 5.69 4.28
C VAL A 200 -16.99 5.48 5.58
N GLN A 201 -17.50 4.26 5.83
CA GLN A 201 -18.17 3.98 7.10
C GLN A 201 -17.21 4.01 8.29
N TYR A 202 -16.01 3.47 8.14
CA TYR A 202 -14.99 3.53 9.19
C TYR A 202 -14.67 4.98 9.57
N VAL A 203 -14.43 5.85 8.58
CA VAL A 203 -14.16 7.27 8.79
C VAL A 203 -15.36 7.96 9.45
N TYR A 204 -16.58 7.71 8.97
CA TYR A 204 -17.79 8.28 9.56
C TYR A 204 -17.92 7.95 11.04
N TYR A 205 -17.86 6.67 11.41
CA TYR A 205 -18.03 6.27 12.79
C TYR A 205 -16.90 6.81 13.68
N ARG A 206 -15.65 6.74 13.21
CA ARG A 206 -14.50 7.19 14.00
C ARG A 206 -14.43 8.70 14.17
N GLN A 207 -14.77 9.47 13.15
CA GLN A 207 -14.63 10.93 13.14
C GLN A 207 -15.88 11.65 13.68
N ILE A 208 -17.07 11.20 13.30
CA ILE A 208 -18.33 11.92 13.58
C ILE A 208 -19.11 11.28 14.73
N VAL A 209 -19.12 9.95 14.84
CA VAL A 209 -20.00 9.25 15.80
C VAL A 209 -19.33 9.08 17.15
N ASN A 210 -18.26 8.28 17.21
CA ASN A 210 -17.48 8.05 18.41
C ASN A 210 -16.13 7.40 18.01
N PRO A 211 -14.97 7.94 18.39
CA PRO A 211 -13.67 7.34 18.05
C PRO A 211 -13.45 5.94 18.63
N ARG A 212 -14.24 5.54 19.62
CA ARG A 212 -14.27 4.21 20.26
C ARG A 212 -15.42 3.33 19.74
N PHE A 213 -16.06 3.66 18.62
CA PHE A 213 -17.20 2.89 18.11
C PHE A 213 -16.90 1.41 17.91
N ASP A 214 -15.64 1.08 17.60
CA ASP A 214 -15.19 -0.28 17.39
C ASP A 214 -15.08 -1.07 18.70
N GLU A 215 -15.23 -0.47 19.88
CA GLU A 215 -15.36 -1.18 21.16
C GLU A 215 -16.76 -1.80 21.37
N HIS A 216 -17.77 -1.35 20.63
CA HIS A 216 -19.15 -1.82 20.80
C HIS A 216 -19.30 -3.31 20.37
N PRO A 217 -19.96 -4.19 21.17
CA PRO A 217 -20.03 -5.63 20.90
C PRO A 217 -20.62 -6.00 19.53
N VAL A 218 -21.65 -5.27 19.08
CA VAL A 218 -22.25 -5.47 17.74
C VAL A 218 -21.25 -5.13 16.63
N VAL A 219 -20.45 -4.06 16.79
CA VAL A 219 -19.45 -3.66 15.78
C VAL A 219 -18.30 -4.67 15.74
N GLN A 220 -17.84 -5.16 16.90
CA GLN A 220 -16.85 -6.23 16.99
C GLN A 220 -17.31 -7.51 16.28
N ARG A 221 -18.60 -7.88 16.43
CA ARG A 221 -19.19 -9.01 15.70
C ARG A 221 -19.17 -8.78 14.19
N ILE A 222 -19.61 -7.61 13.73
CA ILE A 222 -19.59 -7.25 12.31
C ILE A 222 -18.17 -7.37 11.75
N LEU A 223 -17.19 -6.71 12.39
CA LEU A 223 -15.78 -6.75 11.97
C LEU A 223 -15.23 -8.17 11.81
N LYS A 224 -15.64 -9.09 12.70
CA LYS A 224 -15.27 -10.51 12.62
C LYS A 224 -15.95 -11.22 11.45
N GLU A 225 -17.24 -11.01 11.26
CA GLU A 225 -18.06 -11.70 10.23
C GLU A 225 -17.78 -11.21 8.81
N THR A 226 -17.36 -9.94 8.66
CA THR A 226 -17.07 -9.28 7.39
C THR A 226 -15.58 -9.31 7.02
N LYS A 227 -14.72 -9.87 7.88
CA LYS A 227 -13.28 -9.95 7.63
C LYS A 227 -12.99 -10.61 6.28
N GLY A 228 -12.21 -9.92 5.44
CA GLY A 228 -11.84 -10.41 4.12
C GLY A 228 -12.96 -10.36 3.07
N LYS A 229 -14.08 -9.70 3.35
CA LYS A 229 -15.20 -9.50 2.42
C LYS A 229 -15.32 -8.00 2.09
N PRO A 230 -14.66 -7.51 1.02
CA PRO A 230 -14.71 -6.10 0.64
C PRO A 230 -16.14 -5.58 0.55
N GLY A 231 -16.43 -4.45 1.22
CA GLY A 231 -17.73 -3.78 1.21
C GLY A 231 -18.75 -4.30 2.23
N ALA A 232 -18.52 -5.48 2.80
CA ALA A 232 -19.48 -6.09 3.73
C ALA A 232 -19.51 -5.38 5.09
N PHE A 233 -18.38 -4.84 5.57
CA PHE A 233 -18.34 -4.06 6.81
C PHE A 233 -19.17 -2.79 6.65
N GLY A 234 -18.97 -2.06 5.55
CA GLY A 234 -19.66 -0.82 5.26
C GLY A 234 -21.16 -1.03 5.08
N ALA A 235 -21.58 -2.09 4.39
CA ALA A 235 -23.00 -2.45 4.28
C ALA A 235 -23.62 -2.74 5.66
N ALA A 236 -23.00 -3.60 6.46
CA ALA A 236 -23.50 -3.95 7.78
C ALA A 236 -23.56 -2.74 8.75
N MET A 237 -22.57 -1.85 8.69
CA MET A 237 -22.54 -0.64 9.52
C MET A 237 -23.63 0.38 9.13
N GLN A 238 -24.08 0.38 7.87
CA GLN A 238 -25.20 1.21 7.40
C GLN A 238 -26.56 0.67 7.83
N GLU A 239 -26.67 -0.63 8.05
CA GLU A 239 -27.89 -1.32 8.50
C GLU A 239 -28.01 -1.42 10.03
N LEU A 240 -27.09 -0.80 10.79
CA LEU A 240 -27.18 -0.81 12.25
C LEU A 240 -28.50 -0.20 12.72
N PRO A 241 -29.22 -0.86 13.65
CA PRO A 241 -30.41 -0.29 14.26
C PRO A 241 -30.09 1.04 14.96
N ASP A 242 -31.03 1.98 14.91
CA ASP A 242 -30.87 3.30 15.55
C ASP A 242 -30.51 3.19 17.04
N THR A 243 -31.04 2.18 17.74
CA THR A 243 -30.72 1.93 19.15
C THR A 243 -29.21 1.70 19.35
N VAL A 244 -28.59 0.86 18.51
CA VAL A 244 -27.15 0.58 18.53
C VAL A 244 -26.35 1.84 18.18
N VAL A 245 -26.78 2.61 17.19
CA VAL A 245 -26.11 3.87 16.83
C VAL A 245 -26.15 4.86 17.99
N GLN A 246 -27.25 4.94 18.74
CA GLN A 246 -27.37 5.80 19.92
C GLN A 246 -26.52 5.31 21.11
N GLU A 247 -26.39 4.00 21.30
CA GLU A 247 -25.48 3.41 22.29
C GLU A 247 -24.03 3.78 21.99
N ILE A 248 -23.61 3.62 20.72
CA ILE A 248 -22.29 4.01 20.25
C ILE A 248 -22.02 5.50 20.49
N LYS A 249 -22.95 6.39 20.11
CA LYS A 249 -22.82 7.85 20.34
C LYS A 249 -22.64 8.19 21.81
N ARG A 250 -23.31 7.46 22.71
CA ARG A 250 -23.25 7.68 24.17
C ARG A 250 -22.08 6.96 24.84
N GLY A 251 -21.31 6.16 24.09
CA GLY A 251 -20.20 5.38 24.62
C GLY A 251 -20.62 4.28 25.58
N ARG A 252 -21.82 3.71 25.39
CA ARG A 252 -22.29 2.54 26.14
C ARG A 252 -21.89 1.28 25.37
N PHE A 253 -20.97 0.50 25.92
CA PHE A 253 -20.38 -0.65 25.24
C PHE A 253 -20.53 -1.96 26.03
N ASP A 254 -21.34 -1.94 27.10
CA ASP A 254 -21.57 -3.05 28.03
C ASP A 254 -22.79 -3.89 27.62
#